data_AF-K0NML2-F1
#
_entry.id   AF-K0NML2-F1
#
_cell.length_a   1.000
_cell.length_b   1.000
_cell.length_c   1.000
_cell.angle_alpha   90.00
_cell.angle_beta   90.00
_cell.angle_gamma   90.00
#
_symmetry.space_group_name_H-M   'P 1'
#
loop_
_entity.id
_entity.type
_entity.pdbx_description
1 polymer ?
#
loop_
_entity_poly.entity_id
_entity_poly.type
_entity_poly.pdbx_seq_one_letter_code
_entity_poly.pdbx_strand_id
1 'polypeptide(L)'
;MSAKKNILVSSLIGIGIAAVTSCLVSLLLLAKGAGSLTMTIGEYSQMLAGLVLVGIGFGLPSIVYQNDKLAPAYQVLIHMGTGCLVMTLVSFWTGWIPVKAGFWPAFLTIAGEITVAFIIWLIFYQHEKKLAQQMNNRIKQLKKL
;
A
#
# COMPACT_ATOMS: atom_id res chain seq x y z
N MET A 1 -19.08 10.44 8.63
CA MET A 1 -18.83 10.60 7.18
C MET A 1 -19.62 9.51 6.44
N SER A 2 -20.29 9.81 5.32
CA SER A 2 -21.10 8.81 4.61
C SER A 2 -20.22 7.66 4.07
N ALA A 3 -20.72 6.42 4.10
CA ALA A 3 -19.97 5.22 3.68
C ALA A 3 -19.35 5.36 2.28
N LYS A 4 -20.07 5.97 1.33
CA LYS A 4 -19.57 6.23 -0.03
C LYS A 4 -18.36 7.18 -0.05
N LYS A 5 -18.37 8.18 0.83
CA LYS A 5 -17.27 9.15 0.96
C LYS A 5 -16.02 8.49 1.58
N ASN A 6 -16.18 7.58 2.54
CA ASN A 6 -15.05 6.83 3.11
C ASN A 6 -14.37 5.95 2.05
N ILE A 7 -15.16 5.22 1.26
CA ILE A 7 -14.67 4.36 0.17
C ILE A 7 -13.85 5.17 -0.85
N LEU A 8 -14.39 6.31 -1.32
CA LEU A 8 -13.70 7.14 -2.30
C LEU A 8 -12.39 7.71 -1.75
N VAL A 9 -12.43 8.27 -0.54
CA VAL A 9 -11.25 8.88 0.10
C VAL A 9 -10.16 7.84 0.35
N SER A 10 -10.50 6.67 0.89
CA SER A 10 -9.53 5.60 1.14
C SER A 10 -8.88 5.09 -0.15
N SER A 11 -9.65 4.96 -1.23
CA SER A 11 -9.09 4.60 -2.55
C SER A 11 -8.12 5.66 -3.06
N LEU A 12 -8.48 6.94 -2.99
CA LEU A 12 -7.61 8.03 -3.45
C LEU A 12 -6.30 8.11 -2.64
N ILE A 13 -6.38 7.90 -1.32
CA ILE A 13 -5.19 7.82 -0.47
C ILE A 13 -4.31 6.63 -0.88
N GLY A 14 -4.91 5.45 -1.10
CA GLY A 14 -4.18 4.26 -1.54
C GLY A 14 -3.48 4.47 -2.88
N ILE A 15 -4.16 5.07 -3.87
CA ILE A 15 -3.58 5.45 -5.16
C ILE A 15 -2.44 6.45 -4.97
N GLY A 16 -2.61 7.45 -4.11
CA GLY A 16 -1.57 8.42 -3.79
C GLY A 16 -0.31 7.77 -3.19
N ILE A 17 -0.48 6.83 -2.25
CA ILE A 17 0.63 6.07 -1.67
C ILE A 17 1.32 5.24 -2.76
N ALA A 18 0.57 4.52 -3.59
CA ALA A 18 1.12 3.74 -4.70
C ALA A 18 1.93 4.63 -5.66
N ALA A 19 1.40 5.81 -6.04
CA ALA A 19 2.10 6.81 -6.86
C ALA A 19 3.44 7.25 -6.24
N VAL A 20 3.42 7.65 -4.96
CA VAL A 20 4.63 8.06 -4.24
C VAL A 20 5.64 6.92 -4.20
N THR A 21 5.21 5.69 -3.91
CA THR A 21 6.12 4.54 -3.87
C THR A 21 6.75 4.22 -5.22
N SER A 22 5.99 4.28 -6.32
CA SER A 22 6.55 4.09 -7.66
C SER A 22 7.56 5.18 -8.01
N CYS A 23 7.29 6.44 -7.67
CA CYS A 23 8.25 7.52 -7.85
C CYS A 23 9.55 7.27 -7.05
N LEU A 24 9.45 6.81 -5.81
CA LEU A 24 10.61 6.47 -4.99
C LEU A 24 11.42 5.32 -5.59
N VAL A 25 10.76 4.28 -6.10
CA VAL A 25 11.42 3.17 -6.80
C VAL A 25 12.17 3.68 -8.04
N SER A 26 11.55 4.53 -8.86
CA SER A 26 12.20 5.12 -10.04
C SER A 26 13.42 5.96 -9.67
N LEU A 27 13.35 6.76 -8.60
CA LEU A 27 14.49 7.53 -8.09
C LEU A 27 15.62 6.62 -7.59
N LEU A 28 15.29 5.51 -6.93
CA LEU A 28 16.29 4.53 -6.48
C LEU A 28 16.98 3.82 -7.65
N LEU A 29 16.23 3.50 -8.72
CA LEU A 29 16.81 2.92 -9.94
C LEU A 29 17.76 3.91 -10.62
N LEU A 30 17.35 5.17 -10.76
CA LEU A 30 18.19 6.24 -11.31
C LEU A 30 19.47 6.42 -10.48
N ALA A 31 19.37 6.43 -9.15
CA ALA A 31 20.52 6.53 -8.26
C ALA A 31 21.50 5.35 -8.38
N LYS A 32 21.03 4.17 -8.81
CA LYS A 32 21.86 2.99 -9.09
C LYS A 32 22.46 2.98 -10.51
N GLY A 33 22.30 4.06 -11.27
CA GLY A 33 22.82 4.19 -12.62
C GLY A 33 21.92 3.61 -13.71
N ALA A 34 20.64 3.33 -13.41
CA ALA A 34 19.67 3.12 -14.48
C ALA A 34 19.59 4.41 -15.32
N GLY A 35 19.67 4.27 -16.64
CA GLY A 35 19.60 5.39 -17.58
C GLY A 35 18.18 5.96 -17.72
N SER A 36 17.75 6.19 -18.96
CA SER A 36 16.39 6.67 -19.25
C SER A 36 15.33 5.58 -19.08
N LEU A 37 14.17 5.96 -18.55
CA LEU A 37 12.94 5.16 -18.64
C LEU A 37 12.29 5.42 -20.01
N THR A 38 12.50 4.53 -20.95
CA THR A 38 11.84 4.57 -22.27
C THR A 38 10.79 3.48 -22.32
N MET A 39 9.53 3.88 -22.47
CA MET A 39 8.38 2.98 -22.54
C MET A 39 7.48 3.42 -23.70
N THR A 40 6.83 2.46 -24.35
CA THR A 40 5.72 2.74 -25.26
C THR A 40 4.52 3.29 -24.48
N ILE A 41 3.60 3.97 -25.16
CA ILE A 41 2.35 4.45 -24.54
C ILE A 41 1.55 3.30 -23.92
N GLY A 42 1.59 2.11 -24.54
CA GLY A 42 0.92 0.91 -24.02
C GLY A 42 1.52 0.47 -22.68
N GLU A 43 2.84 0.34 -22.61
CA GLU A 43 3.55 -0.07 -21.38
C GLU A 43 3.37 0.96 -20.26
N TYR A 44 3.45 2.25 -20.58
CA TYR A 44 3.20 3.33 -19.62
C TYR A 44 1.76 3.30 -19.09
N SER A 45 0.77 3.13 -19.98
CA SER A 45 -0.64 3.04 -19.59
C SER A 45 -0.92 1.82 -18.73
N GLN A 46 -0.27 0.69 -19.03
CA GLN A 46 -0.35 -0.53 -18.23
C GLN A 46 0.27 -0.34 -16.84
N MET A 47 1.40 0.38 -16.75
CA MET A 47 1.99 0.77 -15.46
C MET A 47 1.06 1.65 -14.64
N LEU A 48 0.45 2.67 -15.24
CA LEU A 48 -0.51 3.56 -14.57
C LEU A 48 -1.75 2.78 -14.08
N ALA A 49 -2.29 1.91 -14.91
CA ALA A 49 -3.43 1.07 -14.54
C ALA A 49 -3.05 0.15 -13.37
N GLY A 50 -1.87 -0.48 -13.41
CA GLY A 50 -1.35 -1.28 -12.32
C GLY A 50 -1.27 -0.49 -11.01
N LEU A 51 -0.70 0.71 -11.05
CA LEU A 51 -0.61 1.60 -9.89
C LEU A 51 -1.98 1.91 -9.27
N VAL A 52 -2.97 2.24 -10.11
CA VAL A 52 -4.33 2.50 -9.65
C VAL A 52 -4.94 1.25 -9.00
N LEU A 53 -4.80 0.09 -9.62
CA LEU A 53 -5.32 -1.18 -9.10
C LEU A 53 -4.68 -1.55 -7.76
N VAL A 54 -3.36 -1.42 -7.62
CA VAL A 54 -2.66 -1.65 -6.34
C VAL A 54 -3.14 -0.65 -5.28
N GLY A 55 -3.23 0.63 -5.65
CA GLY A 55 -3.73 1.68 -4.75
C GLY A 55 -5.14 1.40 -4.24
N ILE A 56 -6.04 0.93 -5.11
CA ILE A 56 -7.39 0.49 -4.73
C ILE A 56 -7.33 -0.79 -3.87
N GLY A 57 -6.47 -1.74 -4.23
CA GLY A 57 -6.29 -3.01 -3.53
C GLY A 57 -5.89 -2.87 -2.06
N PHE A 58 -5.12 -1.84 -1.72
CA PHE A 58 -4.84 -1.47 -0.32
C PHE A 58 -5.83 -0.45 0.24
N GLY A 59 -6.19 0.57 -0.55
CA GLY A 59 -7.06 1.66 -0.12
C GLY A 59 -8.44 1.17 0.30
N LEU A 60 -9.13 0.38 -0.52
CA LEU A 60 -10.50 -0.06 -0.21
C LEU A 60 -10.57 -0.95 1.04
N PRO A 61 -9.76 -2.01 1.19
CA PRO A 61 -9.86 -2.87 2.37
C PRO A 61 -9.47 -2.19 3.68
N SER A 62 -8.80 -1.03 3.66
CA SER A 62 -8.47 -0.27 4.87
C SER A 62 -9.71 0.13 5.70
N ILE A 63 -10.91 0.17 5.10
CA ILE A 63 -12.15 0.49 5.81
C ILE A 63 -12.48 -0.50 6.92
N VAL A 64 -11.92 -1.73 6.89
CA VAL A 64 -12.17 -2.75 7.92
C VAL A 64 -11.68 -2.33 9.31
N TYR A 65 -10.73 -1.40 9.39
CA TYR A 65 -10.27 -0.83 10.68
C TYR A 65 -11.34 -0.02 11.40
N GLN A 66 -12.42 0.37 10.72
CA GLN A 66 -13.57 1.07 11.32
C GLN A 66 -14.58 0.09 11.95
N ASN A 67 -14.34 -1.22 11.84
CA ASN A 67 -15.27 -2.23 12.36
C ASN A 67 -14.81 -2.75 13.73
N ASP A 68 -15.37 -2.16 14.78
CA ASP A 68 -15.07 -2.52 16.17
C ASP A 68 -15.50 -3.95 16.56
N LYS A 69 -16.31 -4.62 15.73
CA LYS A 69 -16.73 -6.02 15.97
C LYS A 69 -15.67 -7.04 15.53
N LEU A 70 -14.72 -6.64 14.69
CA LEU A 70 -13.66 -7.53 14.21
C LEU A 70 -12.44 -7.44 15.12
N ALA A 71 -11.86 -8.59 15.46
CA ALA A 71 -10.60 -8.59 16.19
C ALA A 71 -9.49 -7.96 15.34
N PRO A 72 -8.52 -7.24 15.94
CA PRO A 72 -7.49 -6.53 15.19
C PRO A 72 -6.68 -7.40 14.22
N ALA A 73 -6.42 -8.67 14.59
CA ALA A 73 -5.72 -9.61 13.73
C ALA A 73 -6.48 -9.87 12.40
N TYR A 74 -7.80 -9.99 12.45
CA TYR A 74 -8.63 -10.18 11.25
C TYR A 74 -8.70 -8.92 10.40
N GLN A 75 -8.74 -7.73 11.01
CA GLN A 75 -8.67 -6.46 10.27
C GLN A 75 -7.37 -6.35 9.47
N VAL A 76 -6.23 -6.68 10.10
CA VAL A 76 -4.91 -6.70 9.45
C VAL A 76 -4.88 -7.75 8.35
N LEU A 77 -5.37 -8.96 8.60
CA LEU A 77 -5.41 -10.03 7.61
C LEU A 77 -6.22 -9.65 6.37
N ILE A 78 -7.40 -9.03 6.55
CA ILE A 78 -8.23 -8.59 5.44
C ILE A 78 -7.54 -7.47 4.66
N HIS A 79 -7.02 -6.44 5.34
CA HIS A 79 -6.37 -5.32 4.65
C HIS A 79 -5.09 -5.76 3.92
N MET A 80 -4.15 -6.35 4.65
CA MET A 80 -2.84 -6.73 4.12
C MET A 80 -2.96 -7.91 3.16
N GLY A 81 -3.81 -8.90 3.44
CA GLY A 81 -4.02 -10.05 2.58
C GLY A 81 -4.61 -9.65 1.22
N THR A 82 -5.67 -8.83 1.23
CA THR A 82 -6.29 -8.35 -0.02
C THR A 82 -5.33 -7.47 -0.82
N GLY A 83 -4.68 -6.51 -0.15
CA GLY A 83 -3.73 -5.60 -0.82
C GLY A 83 -2.53 -6.33 -1.43
N CYS A 84 -1.91 -7.25 -0.67
CA CYS A 84 -0.76 -8.02 -1.17
C CYS A 84 -1.15 -8.98 -2.31
N LEU A 85 -2.34 -9.57 -2.25
CA LEU A 85 -2.84 -10.42 -3.33
C LEU A 85 -3.04 -9.61 -4.62
N VAL A 86 -3.75 -8.48 -4.53
CA VAL A 86 -3.97 -7.59 -5.69
C VAL A 86 -2.65 -7.11 -6.26
N MET A 87 -1.74 -6.66 -5.40
CA MET A 87 -0.39 -6.23 -5.80
C MET A 87 0.34 -7.32 -6.55
N THR A 88 0.42 -8.53 -6.00
CA THR A 88 1.13 -9.65 -6.64
C THR A 88 0.54 -9.98 -8.01
N LEU A 89 -0.79 -10.04 -8.13
CA LEU A 89 -1.47 -10.30 -9.41
C LEU A 89 -1.20 -9.20 -10.44
N VAL A 90 -1.24 -7.93 -10.00
CA VAL A 90 -0.90 -6.79 -10.86
C VAL A 90 0.56 -6.85 -11.29
N SER A 91 1.50 -7.14 -10.38
CA SER A 91 2.93 -7.24 -10.69
C SER A 91 3.24 -8.32 -11.73
N PHE A 92 2.48 -9.42 -11.75
CA PHE A 92 2.55 -10.42 -12.84
C PHE A 92 1.98 -9.87 -14.14
N TRP A 93 0.81 -9.22 -14.10
CA TRP A 93 0.15 -8.67 -15.29
C TRP A 93 0.97 -7.57 -15.96
N THR A 94 1.57 -6.67 -15.19
CA THR A 94 2.39 -5.55 -15.68
C THR A 94 3.81 -5.96 -16.07
N GLY A 95 4.24 -7.18 -15.71
CA GLY A 95 5.59 -7.66 -15.97
C GLY A 95 6.65 -7.07 -15.03
N TRP A 96 6.27 -6.52 -13.87
CA TRP A 96 7.23 -6.05 -12.86
C TRP A 96 8.09 -7.18 -12.28
N ILE A 97 7.53 -8.40 -12.24
CA ILE A 97 8.24 -9.58 -11.76
C ILE A 97 9.10 -10.16 -12.90
N PRO A 98 10.43 -10.26 -12.73
CA PRO A 98 11.35 -10.74 -13.76
C PRO A 98 11.33 -12.28 -13.89
N VAL A 99 10.17 -12.86 -14.20
CA VAL A 99 9.98 -14.33 -14.29
C VAL A 99 10.94 -15.02 -15.27
N LYS A 100 11.36 -14.31 -16.34
CA LYS A 100 12.32 -14.81 -17.33
C LYS A 100 13.76 -14.88 -16.80
N ALA A 101 14.09 -14.15 -15.73
CA ALA A 101 15.41 -14.16 -15.11
C ALA A 101 15.59 -15.35 -14.13
N GLY A 102 14.57 -16.20 -13.99
CA GLY A 102 14.58 -17.39 -13.16
C GLY A 102 13.84 -17.22 -11.84
N PHE A 103 13.82 -18.30 -11.05
CA PHE A 103 13.06 -18.37 -9.80
C PHE A 103 13.52 -17.33 -8.77
N TRP A 104 14.83 -17.21 -8.54
CA TRP A 104 15.38 -16.36 -7.48
C TRP A 104 15.05 -14.87 -7.67
N PRO A 105 15.27 -14.26 -8.86
CA PRO A 105 14.86 -12.87 -9.09
C PRO A 105 13.36 -12.65 -8.90
N ALA A 106 12.52 -13.56 -9.42
CA ALA A 106 11.07 -13.45 -9.26
C ALA A 106 10.64 -13.52 -7.79
N PHE A 107 11.18 -14.48 -7.03
CA PHE A 107 10.91 -14.63 -5.61
C PHE A 107 11.36 -13.41 -4.80
N LEU A 108 12.57 -12.88 -5.07
CA LEU A 108 13.09 -11.71 -4.37
C LEU A 108 12.28 -10.45 -4.68
N THR A 109 11.79 -10.27 -5.90
CA THR A 109 10.89 -9.16 -6.25
C THR A 109 9.59 -9.24 -5.46
N ILE A 110 8.91 -10.40 -5.45
CA ILE A 110 7.66 -10.60 -4.70
C ILE A 110 7.89 -10.38 -3.19
N ALA A 111 8.96 -10.96 -2.63
CA ALA A 111 9.30 -10.78 -1.23
C ALA A 111 9.60 -9.31 -0.90
N GLY A 112 10.28 -8.60 -1.81
CA GLY A 112 10.57 -7.18 -1.69
C GLY A 112 9.30 -6.32 -1.68
N GLU A 113 8.38 -6.55 -2.61
CA GLU A 113 7.09 -5.84 -2.68
C GLU A 113 6.27 -6.03 -1.39
N ILE A 114 6.14 -7.27 -0.93
CA ILE A 114 5.45 -7.59 0.33
C ILE A 114 6.12 -6.89 1.50
N THR A 115 7.46 -6.94 1.58
CA THR A 115 8.22 -6.29 2.65
C THR A 115 7.97 -4.78 2.69
N VAL A 116 8.01 -4.11 1.53
CA VAL A 116 7.72 -2.67 1.42
C VAL A 116 6.28 -2.36 1.87
N ALA A 117 5.30 -3.17 1.46
CA ALA A 117 3.92 -2.99 1.88
C ALA A 117 3.76 -3.07 3.41
N PHE A 118 4.41 -4.05 4.06
CA PHE A 118 4.40 -4.16 5.52
C PHE A 118 5.13 -3.01 6.23
N ILE A 119 6.25 -2.52 5.68
CA ILE A 119 6.96 -1.35 6.22
C ILE A 119 6.05 -0.12 6.21
N ILE A 120 5.41 0.17 5.08
CA ILE A 120 4.49 1.31 4.95
C ILE A 120 3.34 1.17 5.96
N TRP A 121 2.70 0.00 6.02
CA TRP A 121 1.64 -0.26 6.98
C TRP A 121 2.10 -0.07 8.43
N LEU A 122 3.29 -0.57 8.80
CA LEU A 122 3.84 -0.42 10.14
C LEU A 122 4.07 1.05 10.52
N ILE A 123 4.53 1.88 9.59
CA ILE A 123 4.72 3.32 9.81
C ILE A 123 3.38 3.97 10.15
N PHE A 124 2.35 3.75 9.32
CA PHE A 124 1.01 4.29 9.57
C PHE A 124 0.39 3.74 10.86
N TYR A 125 0.51 2.43 11.11
CA TYR A 125 -0.01 1.80 12.32
C TYR A 125 0.60 2.42 13.58
N GLN A 126 1.92 2.64 13.60
CA GLN A 126 2.59 3.28 14.74
C GLN A 126 2.16 4.73 14.93
N HIS A 127 1.98 5.48 13.83
CA HIS A 127 1.48 6.86 13.88
C HIS A 127 0.09 6.93 14.52
N GLU A 128 -0.85 6.13 14.00
CA GLU A 128 -2.24 6.08 14.49
C GLU A 128 -2.31 5.60 15.95
N LYS A 129 -1.51 4.59 16.31
CA LYS A 129 -1.42 4.10 17.69
C LYS A 129 -0.95 5.20 18.64
N LYS A 130 0.05 6.00 18.26
CA LYS A 130 0.54 7.13 19.07
C LYS A 130 -0.55 8.21 19.21
N LEU A 131 -1.24 8.53 18.13
CA LEU A 131 -2.33 9.52 18.14
C LEU A 131 -3.47 9.09 19.07
N ALA A 132 -3.91 7.83 18.99
CA ALA A 132 -4.93 7.28 19.87
C ALA A 132 -4.52 7.32 21.35
N GLN A 133 -3.26 7.01 21.66
CA GLN A 133 -2.72 7.13 23.03
C GLN A 133 -2.73 8.57 23.54
N GLN A 134 -2.33 9.53 22.70
CA GLN A 134 -2.35 10.96 23.04
C GLN A 134 -3.78 11.45 23.33
N MET A 135 -4.75 11.07 22.49
CA MET A 135 -6.16 11.39 22.70
C MET A 135 -6.70 10.82 24.02
N ASN A 136 -6.40 9.54 24.30
CA ASN A 136 -6.81 8.88 25.54
C ASN A 136 -6.21 9.56 26.79
N ASN A 137 -4.94 9.96 26.72
CA ASN A 137 -4.29 10.68 27.82
C ASN A 137 -4.91 12.05 28.05
N ARG A 138 -5.26 12.78 26.98
CA ARG A 138 -5.92 14.08 27.08
C ARG A 138 -7.31 13.97 27.72
N ILE A 139 -8.10 12.97 27.33
CA ILE A 139 -9.41 12.70 27.94
C ILE A 139 -9.27 12.40 29.43
N LYS A 140 -8.27 11.60 29.82
CA LYS A 140 -8.00 11.29 31.25
C LYS A 140 -7.63 12.55 32.05
N GLN A 141 -6.84 13.46 31.49
CA GLN A 141 -6.50 14.72 32.14
C GLN A 141 -7.74 15.61 32.33
N LEU A 142 -8.58 15.72 31.29
CA LEU A 142 -9.80 16.53 31.35
C LEU A 142 -10.85 15.98 32.33
N LYS A 143 -10.90 14.66 32.55
CA LYS A 143 -11.79 14.02 33.55
C LYS A 143 -11.25 14.04 34.98
N LYS A 144 -9.97 14.40 35.17
CA LYS A 144 -9.33 14.51 36.49
C LYS A 144 -9.36 15.95 37.04
N LEU A 145 -9.74 16.91 36.20
CA LEU A 145 -10.24 18.24 36.59
C LEU A 145 -11.74 18.13 36.88
#